data_AF-A0A8K0KJ07-F1
#
_entry.id   AF-A0A8K0KJ07-F1
#
_cell.length_a   1.000
_cell.length_b   1.000
_cell.length_c   1.000
_cell.angle_alpha   90.00
_cell.angle_beta   90.00
_cell.angle_gamma   90.00
#
_symmetry.space_group_name_H-M   'P 1'
#
loop_
_entity.id
_entity.type
_entity.pdbx_description
1 polymer ?
#
loop_
_entity_poly.entity_id
_entity_poly.type
_entity_poly.pdbx_seq_one_letter_code
_entity_poly.pdbx_strand_id
1 'polypeptide(L)'
;MKVIVKLKDTVKEKQLIITKADKGNCVVILAQSDYISKYNEFIRNNNILPISQDPTPNHQQVNRKMIQNSVLVSNLPDFTLPELHKTGFPIRPVVYGISSQSHKLAEKVNNLILKYSKFSPKYAIKNSVELCNKLKPLAPPSNAKLVSFK
;
A
#
# COMPACT_ATOMS: atom_id res chain seq x y z
N MET A 1 -9.89 0.65 30.13
CA MET A 1 -10.99 0.21 29.23
C MET A 1 -12.05 1.31 28.98
N LYS A 2 -12.55 2.02 30.01
CA LYS A 2 -13.60 3.07 29.86
C LYS A 2 -13.29 4.21 28.88
N VAL A 3 -12.02 4.65 28.79
CA VAL A 3 -11.60 5.75 27.89
C VAL A 3 -11.68 5.34 26.40
N ILE A 4 -11.33 4.09 26.08
CA ILE A 4 -11.37 3.57 24.70
C ILE A 4 -12.81 3.45 24.19
N VAL A 5 -13.73 3.03 25.07
CA VAL A 5 -15.16 2.94 24.74
C VAL A 5 -15.72 4.33 24.42
N LYS A 6 -15.48 5.32 25.30
CA LYS A 6 -15.94 6.69 25.11
C LYS A 6 -15.42 7.34 23.82
N LEU A 7 -14.18 7.03 23.43
CA LEU A 7 -13.61 7.48 22.16
C LEU A 7 -14.32 6.86 20.95
N LYS A 8 -14.63 5.56 20.98
CA LYS A 8 -15.39 4.91 19.89
C LYS A 8 -16.78 5.51 19.72
N ASP A 9 -17.46 5.78 20.82
CA ASP A 9 -18.79 6.39 20.80
C ASP A 9 -18.73 7.81 20.22
N THR A 10 -17.75 8.61 20.67
CA THR A 10 -17.52 9.97 20.16
C THR A 10 -17.22 9.99 18.65
N VAL A 11 -16.42 9.04 18.16
CA VAL A 11 -16.09 8.91 16.74
C VAL A 11 -17.33 8.60 15.91
N LYS A 12 -18.20 7.73 16.41
CA LYS A 12 -19.44 7.35 15.74
C LYS A 12 -20.47 8.47 15.76
N GLU A 13 -20.68 9.11 16.91
CA GLU A 13 -21.61 10.24 17.08
C GLU A 13 -21.23 11.42 16.20
N LYS A 14 -19.94 11.78 16.17
CA LYS A 14 -19.44 12.91 15.39
C LYS A 14 -19.11 12.57 13.93
N GLN A 15 -19.42 11.35 13.48
CA GLN A 15 -19.16 10.88 12.11
C GLN A 15 -17.70 11.15 11.68
N LEU A 16 -16.75 10.79 12.55
CA LEU A 16 -15.33 11.00 12.32
C LEU A 16 -14.71 9.75 11.68
N ILE A 17 -13.78 9.98 10.76
CA ILE A 17 -12.91 8.94 10.21
C ILE A 17 -11.57 9.03 10.92
N ILE A 18 -11.12 7.88 11.42
CA ILE A 18 -9.76 7.70 11.96
C ILE A 18 -9.01 6.81 10.98
N THR A 19 -7.92 7.33 10.41
CA THR A 19 -7.07 6.56 9.49
C THR A 19 -5.60 6.85 9.73
N LYS A 20 -4.72 5.95 9.28
CA LYS A 20 -3.28 6.24 9.25
C LYS A 20 -2.97 7.20 8.13
N ALA A 21 -2.02 8.10 8.41
CA ALA A 21 -1.39 8.89 7.38
C ALA A 21 -0.49 8.01 6.50
N ASP A 22 -0.46 8.28 5.19
CA ASP A 22 0.54 7.70 4.29
C ASP A 22 1.99 8.06 4.68
N LYS A 23 2.22 9.27 5.21
CA LYS A 23 3.54 9.76 5.62
C LYS A 23 3.53 10.36 7.02
N GLY A 24 4.65 10.25 7.72
CA GLY A 24 4.86 10.86 9.04
C GLY A 24 4.45 9.99 10.24
N ASN A 25 4.09 8.71 10.01
CA ASN A 25 3.72 7.75 11.06
C ASN A 25 2.72 8.32 12.08
N CYS A 26 1.72 9.06 11.60
CA CYS A 26 0.70 9.70 12.43
C CYS A 26 -0.70 9.19 12.10
N VAL A 27 -1.66 9.53 12.97
CA VAL A 27 -3.08 9.24 12.81
C VAL A 27 -3.79 10.51 12.40
N VAL A 28 -4.71 10.39 11.44
CA VAL A 28 -5.55 11.49 10.97
C VAL A 28 -6.96 11.27 11.48
N ILE A 29 -7.53 12.34 12.03
CA ILE A 29 -8.94 12.42 12.40
C ILE A 29 -9.57 13.50 11.54
N LEU A 30 -10.66 13.17 10.85
CA LEU A 30 -11.36 14.08 9.96
C LEU A 30 -12.86 13.79 9.96
N ALA A 31 -13.68 14.80 9.70
CA ALA A 31 -15.10 14.58 9.51
C ALA A 31 -15.34 13.78 8.22
N GLN A 32 -16.29 12.84 8.26
CA GLN A 32 -16.65 12.02 7.11
C GLN A 32 -17.14 12.87 5.93
N SER A 33 -17.87 13.96 6.19
CA SER A 33 -18.28 14.93 5.18
C SER A 33 -17.08 15.54 4.43
N ASP A 34 -16.05 15.94 5.18
CA ASP A 34 -14.86 16.58 4.62
C ASP A 34 -14.05 15.57 3.79
N TYR A 35 -13.97 14.33 4.25
CA TYR A 35 -13.36 13.24 3.49
C TYR A 35 -14.05 13.04 2.13
N ILE A 36 -15.38 12.89 2.14
CA ILE A 36 -16.18 12.66 0.94
C ILE A 36 -16.06 13.86 -0.01
N SER A 37 -16.13 15.09 0.51
CA SER A 37 -16.00 16.31 -0.29
C SER A 37 -14.65 16.36 -1.00
N LYS A 38 -13.55 16.17 -0.26
CA LYS A 38 -12.18 16.14 -0.81
C LYS A 38 -11.98 15.00 -1.81
N TYR A 39 -12.56 13.83 -1.55
CA TYR A 39 -12.52 12.70 -2.48
C TYR A 39 -13.22 13.05 -3.80
N ASN A 40 -14.44 13.58 -3.75
CA ASN A 40 -15.19 13.96 -4.95
C ASN A 40 -14.54 15.11 -5.72
N GLU A 41 -13.92 16.06 -5.02
CA GLU A 41 -13.09 17.09 -5.64
C GLU A 41 -11.88 16.49 -6.37
N PHE A 42 -11.18 15.54 -5.75
CA PHE A 42 -10.08 14.83 -6.38
C PHE A 42 -10.51 14.11 -7.66
N ILE A 43 -11.63 13.37 -7.64
CA ILE A 43 -12.17 12.67 -8.82
C ILE A 43 -12.47 13.66 -9.95
N ARG A 44 -13.17 14.76 -9.65
CA ARG A 44 -13.53 15.81 -10.62
C ARG A 44 -12.29 16.48 -11.25
N ASN A 45 -11.27 16.75 -10.44
CA ASN A 45 -10.09 17.50 -10.89
C ASN A 45 -9.06 16.65 -11.65
N ASN A 46 -9.17 15.31 -11.63
CA ASN A 46 -8.17 14.40 -12.21
C ASN A 46 -8.68 13.58 -13.41
N ASN A 47 -9.76 14.01 -14.08
CA ASN A 47 -10.35 13.32 -15.24
C ASN A 47 -10.65 11.83 -14.97
N ILE A 48 -11.03 11.48 -13.74
CA ILE A 48 -11.33 10.10 -13.36
C ILE A 48 -12.77 9.80 -13.76
N LEU A 49 -12.94 8.88 -14.71
CA LEU A 49 -14.25 8.51 -15.22
C LEU A 49 -14.75 7.23 -14.53
N PRO A 50 -16.02 7.20 -14.09
CA PRO A 50 -16.63 5.95 -13.66
C PRO A 50 -16.71 5.01 -14.86
N ILE A 51 -16.36 3.75 -14.63
CA ILE A 51 -16.51 2.68 -15.62
C ILE A 51 -17.81 1.94 -15.35
N SER A 52 -18.53 1.58 -16.42
CA SER A 52 -19.82 0.89 -16.32
C SER A 52 -19.70 -0.55 -15.80
N GLN A 53 -18.51 -1.14 -15.93
CA GLN A 53 -18.23 -2.50 -15.53
C GLN A 53 -16.77 -2.65 -15.13
N ASP A 54 -16.51 -3.53 -14.18
CA ASP A 54 -15.15 -3.92 -13.81
C ASP A 54 -14.50 -4.68 -15.00
N PRO A 55 -13.40 -4.17 -15.60
CA PRO A 55 -12.73 -4.82 -16.72
C PRO A 55 -11.86 -6.01 -16.27
N THR A 56 -11.65 -6.18 -14.97
CA THR A 56 -10.80 -7.21 -14.36
C THR A 56 -11.07 -8.62 -14.90
N PRO A 57 -12.32 -9.08 -15.09
CA PRO A 57 -12.61 -10.42 -15.63
C PRO A 57 -12.08 -10.61 -17.07
N ASN A 58 -12.16 -9.59 -17.92
CA ASN A 58 -11.66 -9.66 -19.30
C ASN A 58 -10.13 -9.79 -19.32
N HIS A 59 -9.45 -8.99 -18.50
CA HIS A 59 -8.00 -9.09 -18.33
C HIS A 59 -7.60 -10.45 -17.74
N GLN A 60 -8.37 -11.02 -16.80
CA GLN A 60 -8.13 -12.37 -16.31
C GLN A 60 -8.25 -13.42 -17.40
N GLN A 61 -9.22 -13.29 -18.30
CA GLN A 61 -9.41 -14.26 -19.38
C GLN A 61 -8.23 -14.24 -20.36
N VAL A 62 -7.75 -13.05 -20.72
CA VAL A 62 -6.55 -12.88 -21.55
C VAL A 62 -5.31 -13.41 -20.84
N ASN A 63 -5.12 -13.04 -19.56
CA ASN A 63 -4.02 -13.52 -18.75
C ASN A 63 -4.05 -15.05 -18.63
N ARG A 64 -5.20 -15.66 -18.37
CA ARG A 64 -5.36 -17.13 -18.32
C ARG A 64 -5.00 -17.80 -19.63
N LYS A 65 -5.34 -17.22 -20.79
CA LYS A 65 -4.95 -17.75 -22.10
C LYS A 65 -3.43 -17.67 -22.33
N MET A 66 -2.81 -16.53 -22.02
CA MET A 66 -1.35 -16.37 -22.12
C MET A 66 -0.60 -17.26 -21.11
N ILE A 67 -1.18 -17.41 -19.92
CA ILE A 67 -0.72 -18.29 -18.86
C ILE A 67 -0.91 -19.76 -19.22
N GLN A 68 -1.98 -20.17 -19.90
CA GLN A 68 -2.14 -21.57 -20.35
C GLN A 68 -1.06 -21.97 -21.37
N ASN A 69 -0.53 -21.00 -22.11
CA ASN A 69 0.61 -21.17 -23.01
C ASN A 69 1.97 -20.97 -22.32
N SER A 70 2.00 -20.73 -21.00
CA SER A 70 3.21 -20.55 -20.19
C SER A 70 3.09 -21.27 -18.83
N VAL A 71 4.13 -21.33 -18.01
CA VAL A 71 4.17 -22.27 -16.85
C VAL A 71 3.55 -21.68 -15.56
N LEU A 72 2.77 -20.59 -15.61
CA LEU A 72 2.60 -19.69 -14.45
C LEU A 72 1.15 -19.31 -14.08
N VAL A 73 0.53 -20.01 -13.12
CA VAL A 73 -0.87 -19.83 -12.67
C VAL A 73 -1.05 -18.84 -11.48
N SER A 74 -2.09 -17.97 -11.50
CA SER A 74 -3.17 -17.78 -10.46
C SER A 74 -3.79 -16.35 -10.31
N ASN A 75 -4.98 -16.24 -9.66
CA ASN A 75 -6.00 -15.12 -9.65
C ASN A 75 -6.08 -14.23 -8.35
N LEU A 76 -7.00 -13.21 -8.38
CA LEU A 76 -7.73 -12.46 -7.27
C LEU A 76 -7.20 -11.03 -6.90
N PRO A 77 -7.78 -10.21 -5.96
CA PRO A 77 -8.60 -8.96 -6.14
C PRO A 77 -8.00 -7.66 -5.46
N ASP A 78 -8.66 -6.47 -5.36
CA ASP A 78 -8.04 -5.14 -4.99
C ASP A 78 -8.64 -4.34 -3.79
N PHE A 79 -7.86 -3.42 -3.14
CA PHE A 79 -8.29 -2.37 -2.13
C PHE A 79 -7.42 -1.05 -2.20
N THR A 80 -7.75 0.07 -1.50
CA THR A 80 -7.03 1.40 -1.56
C THR A 80 -6.89 2.19 -0.19
N LEU A 81 -5.98 3.18 -0.06
CA LEU A 81 -5.68 4.05 1.15
C LEU A 81 -5.39 5.56 0.83
N PRO A 82 -5.37 6.53 1.80
CA PRO A 82 -5.15 7.98 1.55
C PRO A 82 -3.81 8.62 2.05
N GLU A 83 -3.29 9.69 1.37
CA GLU A 83 -2.06 10.46 1.74
C GLU A 83 -2.24 11.92 2.25
N LEU A 84 -1.26 12.46 3.01
CA LEU A 84 -1.35 13.69 3.83
C LEU A 84 -0.61 14.98 3.40
N HIS A 85 0.19 15.01 2.32
CA HIS A 85 1.09 16.17 2.12
C HIS A 85 1.22 16.64 0.66
N LYS A 86 0.22 17.42 0.19
CA LYS A 86 0.33 18.40 -0.91
C LYS A 86 -0.63 19.57 -0.65
N THR A 87 -0.12 20.80 -0.64
CA THR A 87 -0.92 22.02 -0.52
C THR A 87 -1.89 22.09 -1.71
N GLY A 88 -3.20 22.19 -1.44
CA GLY A 88 -4.25 22.23 -2.46
C GLY A 88 -4.85 20.87 -2.87
N PHE A 89 -4.16 19.74 -2.64
CA PHE A 89 -4.65 18.40 -2.97
C PHE A 89 -4.43 17.40 -1.81
N PRO A 90 -5.30 17.41 -0.79
CA PRO A 90 -5.07 16.72 0.49
C PRO A 90 -5.36 15.22 0.49
N ILE A 91 -5.71 14.61 -0.65
CA ILE A 91 -5.96 13.17 -0.78
C ILE A 91 -5.28 12.66 -2.05
N ARG A 92 -4.48 11.60 -1.94
CA ARG A 92 -4.10 10.73 -3.07
C ARG A 92 -4.73 9.36 -2.84
N PRO A 93 -5.54 8.83 -3.76
CA PRO A 93 -5.96 7.44 -3.74
C PRO A 93 -4.72 6.56 -3.95
N VAL A 94 -4.30 5.84 -2.93
CA VAL A 94 -3.27 4.81 -3.01
C VAL A 94 -3.95 3.53 -3.45
N VAL A 95 -3.63 3.02 -4.62
CA VAL A 95 -4.06 1.69 -5.05
C VAL A 95 -3.22 0.65 -4.33
N TYR A 96 -3.84 -0.13 -3.45
CA TYR A 96 -3.18 -1.22 -2.74
C TYR A 96 -3.02 -2.41 -3.70
N GLY A 97 -1.97 -2.34 -4.52
CA GLY A 97 -1.70 -3.32 -5.57
C GLY A 97 -1.21 -4.68 -5.07
N ILE A 98 -1.04 -4.91 -3.77
CA ILE A 98 -0.57 -6.21 -3.24
C ILE A 98 -1.55 -7.33 -3.60
N SER A 99 -2.84 -7.02 -3.58
CA SER A 99 -3.84 -8.02 -3.89
C SER A 99 -4.08 -8.14 -5.42
N SER A 100 -3.55 -7.19 -6.21
CA SER A 100 -3.67 -7.18 -7.68
C SER A 100 -3.03 -8.39 -8.36
N GLN A 101 -3.54 -8.69 -9.55
CA GLN A 101 -3.05 -9.79 -10.39
C GLN A 101 -1.58 -9.62 -10.76
N SER A 102 -1.16 -8.41 -11.12
CA SER A 102 0.22 -8.14 -11.54
C SER A 102 1.21 -8.37 -10.39
N HIS A 103 0.84 -8.03 -9.15
CA HIS A 103 1.70 -8.28 -8.00
C HIS A 103 1.87 -9.78 -7.73
N LYS A 104 0.77 -10.55 -7.75
CA LYS A 104 0.81 -12.01 -7.56
C LYS A 104 1.59 -12.71 -8.65
N LEU A 105 1.44 -12.28 -9.90
CA LEU A 105 2.21 -12.80 -11.02
C LEU A 105 3.71 -12.53 -10.83
N ALA A 106 4.08 -11.29 -10.46
CA ALA A 106 5.46 -10.92 -10.18
C ALA A 106 6.04 -11.73 -9.00
N GLU A 107 5.27 -11.93 -7.92
CA GLU A 107 5.66 -12.77 -6.79
C GLU A 107 5.91 -14.21 -7.23
N LYS A 108 5.03 -14.77 -8.05
CA LYS A 108 5.19 -16.13 -8.57
C LYS A 108 6.43 -16.27 -9.45
N VAL A 109 6.66 -15.32 -10.36
CA VAL A 109 7.87 -15.27 -11.21
C VAL A 109 9.13 -15.18 -10.36
N ASN A 110 9.14 -14.29 -9.37
CA ASN A 110 10.25 -14.14 -8.44
C ASN A 110 10.55 -15.45 -7.70
N ASN A 111 9.51 -16.15 -7.23
CA ASN A 111 9.66 -17.45 -6.58
C ASN A 111 10.26 -18.52 -7.51
N LEU A 112 9.88 -18.55 -8.79
CA LEU A 112 10.49 -19.46 -9.77
C LEU A 112 11.96 -19.10 -9.99
N ILE A 113 12.29 -17.82 -10.21
CA ILE A 113 13.67 -17.38 -10.40
C ILE A 113 14.51 -17.80 -9.21
N LEU A 114 14.09 -17.51 -7.97
CA LEU A 114 14.82 -17.88 -6.77
C LEU A 114 14.99 -19.41 -6.65
N LYS A 115 13.95 -20.18 -6.96
CA LYS A 115 13.99 -21.66 -6.92
C LYS A 115 15.02 -22.23 -7.89
N TYR A 116 15.05 -21.74 -9.13
CA TYR A 116 15.89 -22.31 -10.19
C TYR A 116 17.31 -21.73 -10.24
N SER A 117 17.46 -20.43 -9.94
CA SER A 117 18.77 -19.78 -9.94
C SER A 117 19.60 -20.10 -8.70
N LYS A 118 18.97 -20.58 -7.61
CA LYS A 118 19.58 -20.67 -6.27
C LYS A 118 20.22 -19.34 -5.83
N PHE A 119 19.70 -18.22 -6.33
CA PHE A 119 20.23 -16.90 -6.03
C PHE A 119 20.08 -16.58 -4.54
N SER A 120 21.21 -16.37 -3.87
CA SER A 120 21.28 -16.00 -2.45
C SER A 120 22.05 -14.68 -2.32
N PRO A 121 21.35 -13.53 -2.30
CA PRO A 121 22.02 -12.24 -2.25
C PRO A 121 22.63 -12.01 -0.86
N LYS A 122 23.97 -12.01 -0.80
CA LYS A 122 24.75 -11.84 0.44
C LYS A 122 24.43 -10.58 1.24
N TYR A 123 24.09 -9.50 0.55
CA TYR A 123 23.86 -8.18 1.14
C TYR A 123 22.39 -7.75 1.08
N ALA A 124 21.48 -8.63 0.66
CA ALA A 124 20.06 -8.29 0.68
C ALA A 124 19.51 -8.27 2.11
N ILE A 125 18.56 -7.37 2.29
CA ILE A 125 17.72 -7.26 3.47
C ILE A 125 16.28 -7.41 2.98
N LYS A 126 15.52 -8.33 3.57
CA LYS A 126 14.14 -8.64 3.15
C LYS A 126 13.20 -7.47 3.39
N ASN A 127 13.33 -6.79 4.53
CA ASN A 127 12.46 -5.69 4.93
C ASN A 127 13.07 -4.85 6.06
N SER A 128 12.38 -3.75 6.42
CA SER A 128 12.78 -2.85 7.50
C SER A 128 12.88 -3.54 8.87
N VAL A 129 12.08 -4.58 9.13
CA VAL A 129 12.13 -5.32 10.39
C VAL A 129 13.43 -6.11 10.50
N GLU A 130 13.83 -6.82 9.44
CA GLU A 130 15.12 -7.51 9.38
C GLU A 130 16.28 -6.52 9.49
N LEU A 131 16.20 -5.38 8.80
CA LEU A 131 17.20 -4.32 8.90
C LEU A 131 17.39 -3.87 10.35
N CYS A 132 16.29 -3.49 11.02
CA CYS A 132 16.32 -3.04 12.40
C CYS A 132 16.89 -4.10 13.33
N ASN A 133 16.52 -5.38 13.14
CA ASN A 133 17.04 -6.46 13.97
C ASN A 133 18.54 -6.70 13.76
N LYS A 134 19.06 -6.56 12.54
CA LYS A 134 20.50 -6.65 12.25
C LYS A 134 21.29 -5.44 12.77
N LEU A 135 20.69 -4.26 12.79
CA LEU A 135 21.34 -3.03 13.27
C LEU A 135 21.33 -2.89 14.80
N LYS A 136 20.30 -3.40 15.50
CA LYS A 136 20.17 -3.32 16.97
C LYS A 136 21.44 -3.67 17.76
N PRO A 137 22.16 -4.78 17.49
CA PRO A 137 23.35 -5.13 18.26
C PRO A 137 24.60 -4.34 17.86
N LEU A 138 24.56 -3.57 16.77
CA LEU A 138 25.72 -2.83 16.26
C LEU A 138 25.78 -1.45 16.92
N ALA A 139 26.81 -1.21 17.73
CA ALA A 139 27.11 0.13 18.22
C ALA A 139 27.80 0.93 17.11
N PRO A 140 27.24 2.07 16.67
CA PRO A 140 27.92 2.91 15.71
C PRO A 140 29.20 3.50 16.34
N PRO A 141 30.28 3.68 15.58
CA PRO A 141 31.47 4.39 16.04
C PRO A 141 31.13 5.78 16.58
N SER A 142 31.93 6.29 17.51
CA SER A 142 31.74 7.62 18.13
C SER A 142 31.75 8.78 17.12
N ASN A 143 32.37 8.59 15.96
CA ASN A 143 32.45 9.55 14.86
C ASN A 143 31.49 9.24 13.70
N ALA A 144 30.57 8.28 13.87
CA ALA A 144 29.63 7.93 12.82
C ALA A 144 28.66 9.08 12.51
N LYS A 145 28.38 9.28 11.22
CA LYS A 145 27.38 10.24 10.74
C LYS A 145 26.29 9.48 10.00
N LEU A 146 25.03 9.79 10.32
CA LEU A 146 23.90 9.32 9.53
C LEU A 146 23.79 10.21 8.29
N VAL A 147 23.92 9.62 7.11
CA VAL A 147 23.79 10.31 5.83
C VAL A 147 22.54 9.80 5.13
N SER A 148 21.66 10.72 4.74
CA SER A 148 20.50 10.41 3.90
C SER A 148 20.79 10.91 2.50
N PHE A 149 20.78 10.02 1.53
CA PHE A 149 20.89 10.37 0.12
C PHE A 149 19.48 10.73 -0.37
N LYS A 150 19.32 11.97 -0.84
CA LYS A 150 18.12 12.42 -1.54
C LYS A 150 18.18 12.03 -3.00
#